data_AF-Q2IUF7-F1
#
_entry.id   AF-Q2IUF7-F1
#
_cell.length_a   1.000
_cell.length_b   1.000
_cell.length_c   1.000
_cell.angle_alpha   90.00
_cell.angle_beta   90.00
_cell.angle_gamma   90.00
#
_symmetry.space_group_name_H-M   'P 1'
#
loop_
_entity.id
_entity.type
_entity.pdbx_description
1 polymer ?
#
loop_
_entity_poly.entity_id
_entity_poly.type
_entity_poly.pdbx_seq_one_letter_code
_entity_poly.pdbx_strand_id
1 'polypeptide(L)'
;MTATANLGLPFIEASQAQKHVTHNEALRILDAAIQIAVADRDRTAPPPSPAEGARHIVAAGASGAWSGQADAVATWQDGAWAFLAPKQGWCVWSVADDGLLVFDGAQWRDLQMSLANAPSLGVNTTAAAPNLLSVKSDAALFAAIDPAAGGSGDVRLQLSKDSAANTASVVFSNAYSGRAEFGLVGSDAFRLKISADGASFVDALLIDPVSGNATLPRGIALTGVVAPPPLGSDQDDYDAPGLAAAAVLQLWSDAARQLSGLAGGVEGRVVTVINVGSQPITLLDEAAASAAANRFALGGPLIVAGKQAAILRYDGTAARWRPIAGGNSGGVIHSGPQSLTAAQQDQALANLGGGDLSLLRGHISGAVVSNDATSPDTVIAVSAGAAVSADATTLMKIAAVTKNANAVWTAGTGNGAADGAAGYTALAASTWYYVFLIKRPDTGAVDVLTSKSPTSPTLPAGFSKARLIGAFRTNGASQIMAFHAFDDGDTVMWDAVPAIDYTTASLGTSSITITLVNVPAIEVQVIANVSAFNSANTSSVYLRHPSAADMTPTANSASPLGTIVSPNGLFVGLTTFVRADASRQIKARAVAVGTILNIAVLGWRWNRRGL
;
A
#
# COMPACT_ATOMS: atom_id res chain seq x y z
N MET A 1 100.39 -27.72 -20.62
CA MET A 1 99.79 -26.53 -19.98
C MET A 1 100.61 -26.16 -18.76
N THR A 2 100.77 -24.88 -18.44
CA THR A 2 101.52 -24.38 -17.26
C THR A 2 100.62 -23.95 -16.10
N ALA A 3 99.31 -23.87 -16.34
CA ALA A 3 98.29 -23.53 -15.35
C ALA A 3 96.95 -24.19 -15.71
N THR A 4 96.00 -24.21 -14.77
CA THR A 4 94.62 -24.67 -15.00
C THR A 4 93.85 -23.72 -15.92
N ALA A 5 92.85 -24.25 -16.63
CA ALA A 5 92.20 -23.53 -17.73
C ALA A 5 91.20 -22.45 -17.28
N ASN A 6 90.47 -22.67 -16.17
CA ASN A 6 89.42 -21.73 -15.74
C ASN A 6 89.90 -20.71 -14.71
N LEU A 7 90.69 -21.15 -13.71
CA LEU A 7 91.14 -20.37 -12.57
C LEU A 7 92.59 -19.87 -12.71
N GLY A 8 93.33 -20.35 -13.71
CA GLY A 8 94.73 -19.94 -13.93
C GLY A 8 95.68 -20.38 -12.81
N LEU A 9 95.40 -21.49 -12.12
CA LEU A 9 96.23 -21.98 -11.02
C LEU A 9 97.50 -22.63 -11.58
N PRO A 10 98.71 -22.21 -11.15
CA PRO A 10 99.96 -22.69 -11.74
C PRO A 10 100.22 -24.16 -11.40
N PHE A 11 100.66 -24.95 -12.39
CA PHE A 11 101.07 -26.34 -12.20
C PHE A 11 102.53 -26.44 -11.73
N ILE A 12 102.86 -27.52 -11.02
CA ILE A 12 104.25 -27.89 -10.70
C ILE A 12 104.88 -28.58 -11.91
N GLU A 13 106.08 -28.14 -12.30
CA GLU A 13 106.88 -28.70 -13.40
C GLU A 13 107.33 -30.16 -13.14
N ALA A 14 107.55 -30.91 -14.22
CA ALA A 14 107.96 -32.32 -14.15
C ALA A 14 109.34 -32.51 -13.48
N SER A 15 109.65 -33.74 -13.02
CA SER A 15 110.92 -34.16 -12.38
C SER A 15 111.18 -33.75 -10.91
N GLN A 16 110.16 -33.26 -10.18
CA GLN A 16 110.21 -33.05 -8.72
C GLN A 16 109.69 -34.27 -7.93
N ALA A 17 110.35 -35.43 -8.03
CA ALA A 17 110.01 -36.66 -7.28
C ALA A 17 108.52 -37.12 -7.40
N GLN A 18 107.94 -36.98 -8.60
CA GLN A 18 106.54 -37.34 -8.92
C GLN A 18 105.43 -36.64 -8.11
N LYS A 19 105.74 -35.67 -7.24
CA LYS A 19 104.74 -34.88 -6.49
C LYS A 19 103.80 -34.04 -7.37
N HIS A 20 104.29 -33.65 -8.55
CA HIS A 20 103.52 -32.92 -9.55
C HIS A 20 102.29 -33.70 -10.03
N VAL A 21 102.30 -35.04 -9.98
CA VAL A 21 101.19 -35.87 -10.46
C VAL A 21 99.95 -35.66 -9.58
N THR A 22 100.04 -35.94 -8.28
CA THR A 22 98.89 -35.84 -7.37
C THR A 22 98.48 -34.41 -7.08
N HIS A 23 99.43 -33.46 -7.04
CA HIS A 23 99.12 -32.06 -6.81
C HIS A 23 98.44 -31.40 -8.01
N ASN A 24 98.98 -31.57 -9.23
CA ASN A 24 98.35 -30.98 -10.41
C ASN A 24 96.97 -31.61 -10.67
N GLU A 25 96.79 -32.90 -10.33
CA GLU A 25 95.46 -33.53 -10.34
C GLU A 25 94.49 -32.87 -9.36
N ALA A 26 94.92 -32.59 -8.13
CA ALA A 26 94.10 -31.86 -7.18
C ALA A 26 93.74 -30.44 -7.67
N LEU A 27 94.67 -29.74 -8.34
CA LEU A 27 94.41 -28.44 -8.94
C LEU A 27 93.43 -28.52 -10.13
N ARG A 28 93.50 -29.56 -10.95
CA ARG A 28 92.52 -29.82 -12.02
C ARG A 28 91.11 -30.05 -11.48
N ILE A 29 91.00 -30.84 -10.41
CA ILE A 29 89.72 -31.05 -9.71
C ILE A 29 89.21 -29.72 -9.14
N LEU A 30 90.09 -28.92 -8.52
CA LEU A 30 89.74 -27.61 -7.96
C LEU A 30 89.22 -26.64 -9.04
N ASP A 31 89.89 -26.61 -10.19
CA ASP A 31 89.52 -25.80 -11.36
C ASP A 31 88.13 -26.14 -11.90
N ALA A 32 87.79 -27.43 -11.88
CA ALA A 32 86.49 -27.93 -12.33
C ALA A 32 85.39 -27.78 -11.25
N ALA A 33 85.73 -27.79 -9.96
CA ALA A 33 84.77 -27.87 -8.85
C ALA A 33 84.50 -26.53 -8.11
N ILE A 34 85.27 -25.48 -8.35
CA ILE A 34 85.09 -24.17 -7.70
C ILE A 34 84.64 -23.12 -8.72
N GLN A 35 83.74 -22.23 -8.29
CA GLN A 35 83.14 -21.17 -9.14
C GLN A 35 82.69 -21.75 -10.48
N ILE A 36 81.93 -22.84 -10.38
CA ILE A 36 81.63 -23.68 -11.54
C ILE A 36 80.69 -22.92 -12.47
N ALA A 37 81.19 -22.58 -13.66
CA ALA A 37 80.39 -22.07 -14.76
C ALA A 37 80.40 -23.10 -15.88
N VAL A 38 79.23 -23.57 -16.28
CA VAL A 38 79.03 -24.53 -17.38
C VAL A 38 78.42 -23.82 -18.57
N ALA A 39 78.74 -24.27 -19.78
CA ALA A 39 78.18 -23.70 -21.00
C ALA A 39 76.70 -24.03 -21.15
N ASP A 40 76.28 -25.24 -20.77
CA ASP A 40 74.91 -25.73 -20.85
C ASP A 40 74.68 -26.92 -19.90
N ARG A 41 73.41 -27.30 -19.73
CA ARG A 41 72.98 -28.40 -18.85
C ARG A 41 72.15 -29.51 -19.50
N ASP A 42 71.76 -29.31 -20.75
CA ASP A 42 70.80 -30.14 -21.47
C ASP A 42 71.43 -30.95 -22.62
N ARG A 43 72.74 -30.84 -22.82
CA ARG A 43 73.46 -31.56 -23.88
C ARG A 43 73.68 -33.04 -23.53
N THR A 44 73.33 -33.93 -24.46
CA THR A 44 73.44 -35.40 -24.31
C THR A 44 74.64 -36.01 -25.07
N ALA A 45 75.40 -35.25 -25.84
CA ALA A 45 76.58 -35.72 -26.55
C ALA A 45 77.72 -34.69 -26.46
N PRO A 46 78.98 -35.11 -26.31
CA PRO A 46 80.11 -34.18 -26.24
C PRO A 46 80.19 -33.29 -27.50
N PRO A 47 80.52 -31.99 -27.38
CA PRO A 47 80.87 -31.16 -28.52
C PRO A 47 81.96 -31.82 -29.38
N PRO A 48 81.91 -31.70 -30.72
CA PRO A 48 82.91 -32.31 -31.61
C PRO A 48 84.30 -31.66 -31.49
N SER A 49 84.35 -30.41 -31.03
CA SER A 49 85.58 -29.62 -30.85
C SER A 49 85.50 -28.77 -29.57
N PRO A 50 85.56 -29.39 -28.38
CA PRO A 50 85.48 -28.66 -27.11
C PRO A 50 86.75 -27.84 -26.89
N ALA A 51 86.58 -26.60 -26.39
CA ALA A 51 87.71 -25.79 -25.95
C ALA A 51 88.28 -26.34 -24.64
N GLU A 52 89.58 -26.14 -24.43
CA GLU A 52 90.22 -26.49 -23.15
C GLU A 52 89.53 -25.77 -21.98
N GLY A 53 89.20 -26.51 -20.92
CA GLY A 53 88.46 -25.99 -19.77
C GLY A 53 86.96 -25.88 -19.96
N ALA A 54 86.39 -26.23 -21.12
CA ALA A 54 84.96 -26.23 -21.34
C ALA A 54 84.25 -27.16 -20.36
N ARG A 55 83.18 -26.66 -19.72
CA ARG A 55 82.40 -27.38 -18.72
C ARG A 55 80.94 -27.49 -19.15
N HIS A 56 80.34 -28.66 -18.92
CA HIS A 56 78.93 -28.95 -19.20
C HIS A 56 78.34 -29.75 -18.04
N ILE A 57 77.04 -29.59 -17.75
CA ILE A 57 76.31 -30.62 -17.02
C ILE A 57 75.83 -31.64 -18.06
N VAL A 58 76.18 -32.90 -17.84
CA VAL A 58 75.79 -34.00 -18.74
C VAL A 58 74.31 -34.30 -18.56
N ALA A 59 73.52 -34.16 -19.62
CA ALA A 59 72.09 -34.48 -19.55
C ALA A 59 71.82 -35.99 -19.50
N ALA A 60 70.64 -36.35 -18.98
CA ALA A 60 70.16 -37.74 -18.99
C ALA A 60 70.10 -38.30 -20.42
N GLY A 61 70.40 -39.60 -20.58
CA GLY A 61 70.48 -40.24 -21.91
C GLY A 61 71.77 -39.92 -22.67
N ALA A 62 72.83 -39.55 -21.94
CA ALA A 62 74.13 -39.23 -22.51
C ALA A 62 74.70 -40.34 -23.41
N SER A 63 75.39 -39.93 -24.47
CA SER A 63 75.95 -40.78 -25.52
C SER A 63 77.43 -40.49 -25.76
N GLY A 64 78.10 -41.34 -26.55
CA GLY A 64 79.52 -41.20 -26.84
C GLY A 64 80.38 -41.21 -25.57
N ALA A 65 81.34 -40.30 -25.48
CA ALA A 65 82.24 -40.20 -24.31
C ALA A 65 81.52 -39.83 -23.00
N TRP A 66 80.27 -39.37 -23.05
CA TRP A 66 79.48 -38.98 -21.88
C TRP A 66 78.55 -40.09 -21.37
N SER A 67 78.53 -41.26 -22.02
CA SER A 67 77.67 -42.39 -21.64
C SER A 67 77.86 -42.80 -20.18
N GLY A 68 76.76 -42.85 -19.42
CA GLY A 68 76.75 -43.22 -18.00
C GLY A 68 77.13 -42.10 -17.02
N GLN A 69 77.35 -40.87 -17.49
CA GLN A 69 77.81 -39.74 -16.68
C GLN A 69 76.71 -38.68 -16.45
N ALA A 70 75.42 -39.07 -16.49
CA ALA A 70 74.32 -38.13 -16.28
C ALA A 70 74.48 -37.34 -14.97
N ASP A 71 74.11 -36.06 -15.00
CA ASP A 71 74.24 -35.06 -13.93
C ASP A 71 75.67 -34.67 -13.54
N ALA A 72 76.71 -35.36 -14.04
CA ALA A 72 78.09 -35.00 -13.77
C ALA A 72 78.47 -33.67 -14.43
N VAL A 73 79.38 -32.94 -13.79
CA VAL A 73 80.06 -31.81 -14.43
C VAL A 73 81.19 -32.38 -15.29
N ALA A 74 80.97 -32.43 -16.60
CA ALA A 74 81.97 -32.82 -17.58
C ALA A 74 82.89 -31.63 -17.87
N THR A 75 84.20 -31.82 -17.75
CA THR A 75 85.21 -30.80 -18.06
C THR A 75 86.18 -31.34 -19.11
N TRP A 76 86.41 -30.60 -20.19
CA TRP A 76 87.40 -30.97 -21.21
C TRP A 76 88.79 -30.55 -20.74
N GLN A 77 89.66 -31.52 -20.47
CA GLN A 77 91.00 -31.30 -19.96
C GLN A 77 92.03 -32.22 -20.62
N ASP A 78 93.17 -31.68 -21.05
CA ASP A 78 94.30 -32.43 -21.59
C ASP A 78 93.91 -33.42 -22.72
N GLY A 79 92.92 -33.06 -23.54
CA GLY A 79 92.43 -33.88 -24.66
C GLY A 79 91.45 -34.99 -24.30
N ALA A 80 90.91 -35.02 -23.07
CA ALA A 80 89.90 -35.97 -22.63
C ALA A 80 88.81 -35.30 -21.75
N TRP A 81 87.67 -35.98 -21.58
CA TRP A 81 86.62 -35.55 -20.66
C TRP A 81 86.88 -36.11 -19.25
N ALA A 82 86.96 -35.21 -18.27
CA ALA A 82 86.92 -35.54 -16.84
C ALA A 82 85.50 -35.29 -16.30
N PHE A 83 85.01 -36.15 -15.40
CA PHE A 83 83.66 -36.06 -14.86
C PHE A 83 83.70 -35.91 -13.34
N LEU A 84 83.03 -34.89 -12.82
CA LEU A 84 82.80 -34.70 -11.40
C LEU A 84 81.34 -35.02 -11.07
N ALA A 85 81.13 -36.08 -10.28
CA ALA A 85 79.83 -36.38 -9.72
C ALA A 85 79.46 -35.31 -8.67
N PRO A 86 78.33 -34.59 -8.83
CA PRO A 86 77.95 -33.54 -7.89
C PRO A 86 77.53 -34.12 -6.54
N LYS A 87 77.67 -33.31 -5.49
CA LYS A 87 77.11 -33.61 -4.16
C LYS A 87 75.97 -32.64 -3.86
N GLN A 88 75.04 -33.06 -3.00
CA GLN A 88 73.95 -32.20 -2.55
C GLN A 88 74.48 -30.84 -2.06
N GLY A 89 73.88 -29.75 -2.55
CA GLY A 89 74.27 -28.37 -2.27
C GLY A 89 75.32 -27.78 -3.22
N TRP A 90 75.88 -28.55 -4.15
CA TRP A 90 76.76 -27.99 -5.19
C TRP A 90 76.01 -26.96 -6.02
N CYS A 91 76.68 -25.84 -6.31
CA CYS A 91 76.13 -24.73 -7.08
C CYS A 91 76.91 -24.55 -8.39
N VAL A 92 76.19 -24.36 -9.49
CA VAL A 92 76.74 -24.14 -10.84
C VAL A 92 76.01 -22.97 -11.49
N TRP A 93 76.75 -22.08 -12.14
CA TRP A 93 76.16 -21.11 -13.06
C TRP A 93 76.08 -21.71 -14.46
N SER A 94 74.88 -21.76 -15.05
CA SER A 94 74.70 -22.14 -16.46
C SER A 94 74.72 -20.88 -17.33
N VAL A 95 75.66 -20.80 -18.27
CA VAL A 95 75.77 -19.67 -19.19
C VAL A 95 74.62 -19.64 -20.18
N ALA A 96 74.16 -20.80 -20.66
CA ALA A 96 73.02 -20.88 -21.58
C ALA A 96 71.69 -20.47 -20.93
N ASP A 97 71.51 -20.76 -19.64
CA ASP A 97 70.25 -20.51 -18.91
C ASP A 97 70.24 -19.18 -18.12
N ASP A 98 71.36 -18.46 -18.08
CA ASP A 98 71.56 -17.23 -17.29
C ASP A 98 71.12 -17.41 -15.81
N GLY A 99 71.50 -18.55 -15.22
CA GLY A 99 70.91 -19.00 -13.96
C GLY A 99 71.83 -19.84 -13.07
N LEU A 100 71.60 -19.72 -11.76
CA LEU A 100 72.27 -20.52 -10.74
C LEU A 100 71.47 -21.81 -10.47
N LEU A 101 72.15 -22.94 -10.63
CA LEU A 101 71.64 -24.28 -10.36
C LEU A 101 72.18 -24.80 -9.03
N VAL A 102 71.37 -25.52 -8.27
CA VAL A 102 71.77 -26.29 -7.10
C VAL A 102 71.49 -27.77 -7.30
N PHE A 103 72.45 -28.63 -6.99
CA PHE A 103 72.24 -30.08 -6.98
C PHE A 103 71.52 -30.48 -5.70
N ASP A 104 70.32 -31.04 -5.81
CA ASP A 104 69.48 -31.36 -4.65
C ASP A 104 69.83 -32.69 -3.95
N GLY A 105 70.74 -33.47 -4.55
CA GLY A 105 71.07 -34.85 -4.16
C GLY A 105 70.67 -35.90 -5.19
N ALA A 106 69.80 -35.56 -6.15
CA ALA A 106 69.35 -36.41 -7.25
C ALA A 106 69.44 -35.72 -8.63
N GLN A 107 69.16 -34.42 -8.73
CA GLN A 107 69.22 -33.67 -9.99
C GLN A 107 69.61 -32.20 -9.77
N TRP A 108 69.95 -31.50 -10.85
CA TRP A 108 70.18 -30.06 -10.86
C TRP A 108 68.86 -29.27 -10.99
N ARG A 109 68.59 -28.36 -10.05
CA ARG A 109 67.41 -27.48 -10.05
C ARG A 109 67.81 -26.01 -10.03
N ASP A 110 66.97 -25.14 -10.58
CA ASP A 110 67.16 -23.69 -10.45
C ASP A 110 67.06 -23.26 -8.98
N LEU A 111 67.99 -22.41 -8.53
CA LEU A 111 67.92 -21.79 -7.21
C LEU A 111 66.95 -20.61 -7.24
N GLN A 112 65.65 -20.92 -7.21
CA GLN A 112 64.58 -19.92 -7.16
C GLN A 112 64.13 -19.66 -5.72
N MET A 113 63.87 -18.39 -5.39
CA MET A 113 63.15 -18.03 -4.17
C MET A 113 61.69 -18.43 -4.31
N SER A 114 61.25 -19.42 -3.54
CA SER A 114 59.83 -19.77 -3.46
C SER A 114 59.08 -18.69 -2.69
N LEU A 115 58.11 -18.05 -3.34
CA LEU A 115 57.12 -17.20 -2.67
C LEU A 115 55.96 -18.01 -2.09
N ALA A 116 55.91 -19.32 -2.34
CA ALA A 116 54.91 -20.19 -1.72
C ALA A 116 55.14 -20.20 -0.19
N ASN A 117 54.14 -19.74 0.56
CA ASN A 117 54.16 -19.58 2.03
C ASN A 117 55.17 -18.54 2.56
N ALA A 118 55.45 -17.47 1.81
CA ALA A 118 56.26 -16.36 2.33
C ALA A 118 55.56 -15.71 3.56
N PRO A 119 56.26 -15.54 4.71
CA PRO A 119 55.65 -15.01 5.94
C PRO A 119 55.32 -13.52 5.86
N SER A 120 56.07 -12.75 5.08
CA SER A 120 55.76 -11.36 4.74
C SER A 120 56.41 -10.96 3.42
N LEU A 121 55.82 -9.99 2.72
CA LEU A 121 56.32 -9.43 1.47
C LEU A 121 56.17 -7.90 1.46
N GLY A 122 57.28 -7.20 1.30
CA GLY A 122 57.34 -5.75 1.22
C GLY A 122 57.85 -5.27 -0.14
N VAL A 123 57.15 -4.33 -0.76
CA VAL A 123 57.58 -3.66 -2.00
C VAL A 123 57.84 -2.19 -1.69
N ASN A 124 59.10 -1.76 -1.81
CA ASN A 124 59.59 -0.42 -1.44
C ASN A 124 59.33 -0.04 0.03
N THR A 125 59.04 -1.01 0.89
CA THR A 125 58.82 -0.84 2.33
C THR A 125 59.04 -2.17 3.04
N THR A 126 59.31 -2.14 4.34
CA THR A 126 59.34 -3.35 5.17
C THR A 126 57.91 -3.74 5.55
N ALA A 127 57.51 -4.97 5.26
CA ALA A 127 56.27 -5.54 5.76
C ALA A 127 56.43 -6.03 7.21
N ALA A 128 55.45 -5.73 8.07
CA ALA A 128 55.46 -6.09 9.48
C ALA A 128 54.04 -6.37 9.96
N ALA A 129 53.87 -7.21 10.98
CA ALA A 129 52.57 -7.51 11.55
C ALA A 129 51.86 -6.21 12.03
N PRO A 130 50.55 -6.05 11.76
CA PRO A 130 49.64 -7.02 11.12
C PRO A 130 49.67 -7.02 9.57
N ASN A 131 50.35 -6.07 8.93
CA ASN A 131 50.39 -5.92 7.47
C ASN A 131 51.48 -6.80 6.85
N LEU A 132 51.19 -8.09 6.68
CA LEU A 132 52.14 -9.07 6.12
C LEU A 132 52.41 -8.87 4.62
N LEU A 133 51.53 -8.18 3.90
CA LEU A 133 51.80 -7.65 2.56
C LEU A 133 51.77 -6.12 2.63
N SER A 134 52.86 -5.45 2.28
CA SER A 134 52.95 -3.99 2.28
C SER A 134 53.55 -3.47 0.98
N VAL A 135 52.86 -2.54 0.32
CA VAL A 135 53.28 -1.95 -0.95
C VAL A 135 53.32 -0.44 -0.80
N LYS A 136 54.48 0.16 -1.03
CA LYS A 136 54.68 1.61 -1.03
C LYS A 136 55.00 2.06 -2.45
N SER A 137 53.96 2.45 -3.19
CA SER A 137 54.06 2.82 -4.61
C SER A 137 53.02 3.86 -4.98
N ASP A 138 53.21 4.52 -6.13
CA ASP A 138 52.21 5.43 -6.70
C ASP A 138 51.01 4.67 -7.28
N ALA A 139 51.23 3.44 -7.76
CA ALA A 139 50.18 2.55 -8.28
C ALA A 139 50.51 1.07 -7.97
N ALA A 140 49.46 0.23 -7.90
CA ALA A 140 49.58 -1.23 -7.80
C ALA A 140 48.54 -1.87 -8.74
N LEU A 141 49.00 -2.70 -9.67
CA LEU A 141 48.15 -3.36 -10.66
C LEU A 141 47.95 -4.83 -10.30
N PHE A 142 46.69 -5.25 -10.17
CA PHE A 142 46.29 -6.65 -10.18
C PHE A 142 45.57 -6.90 -11.51
N ALA A 143 46.20 -7.65 -12.42
CA ALA A 143 45.67 -7.93 -13.75
C ALA A 143 45.31 -9.41 -13.88
N ALA A 144 44.29 -9.69 -14.68
CA ALA A 144 43.96 -11.05 -15.05
C ALA A 144 45.06 -11.64 -15.94
N ILE A 145 45.21 -12.95 -15.89
CA ILE A 145 45.98 -13.68 -16.90
C ILE A 145 45.07 -13.86 -18.10
N ASP A 146 45.51 -13.40 -19.27
CA ASP A 146 44.73 -13.50 -20.50
C ASP A 146 44.47 -14.96 -20.89
N PRO A 147 43.34 -15.27 -21.55
CA PRO A 147 43.05 -16.62 -22.03
C PRO A 147 44.14 -17.19 -22.94
N ALA A 148 44.80 -16.34 -23.74
CA ALA A 148 45.93 -16.74 -24.58
C ALA A 148 47.16 -17.20 -23.77
N ALA A 149 47.31 -16.72 -22.54
CA ALA A 149 48.32 -17.14 -21.59
C ALA A 149 47.82 -18.23 -20.62
N GLY A 150 46.67 -18.86 -20.91
CA GLY A 150 46.09 -19.95 -20.13
C GLY A 150 45.30 -19.51 -18.89
N GLY A 151 45.01 -18.21 -18.74
CA GLY A 151 44.19 -17.69 -17.64
C GLY A 151 42.69 -17.66 -17.96
N SER A 152 41.88 -17.26 -16.98
CA SER A 152 40.44 -17.08 -17.17
C SER A 152 40.06 -15.73 -17.78
N GLY A 153 40.98 -14.76 -17.84
CA GLY A 153 40.67 -13.37 -18.14
C GLY A 153 39.99 -12.61 -16.98
N ASP A 154 39.78 -13.26 -15.83
CA ASP A 154 39.21 -12.64 -14.63
C ASP A 154 40.30 -12.31 -13.59
N VAL A 155 40.10 -11.23 -12.83
CA VAL A 155 40.87 -10.91 -11.61
C VAL A 155 39.92 -10.81 -10.42
N ARG A 156 40.32 -11.35 -9.27
CA ARG A 156 39.52 -11.31 -8.03
C ARG A 156 40.41 -11.00 -6.83
N LEU A 157 39.96 -10.07 -6.00
CA LEU A 157 40.47 -9.86 -4.65
C LEU A 157 39.42 -10.36 -3.65
N GLN A 158 39.71 -11.46 -2.97
CA GLN A 158 38.80 -12.05 -1.98
C GLN A 158 39.27 -11.68 -0.57
N LEU A 159 38.37 -11.07 0.20
CA LEU A 159 38.56 -10.78 1.62
C LEU A 159 37.56 -11.64 2.40
N SER A 160 38.07 -12.50 3.29
CA SER A 160 37.25 -13.39 4.12
C SER A 160 37.45 -13.06 5.59
N LYS A 161 36.39 -13.23 6.37
CA LYS A 161 36.39 -13.06 7.82
C LYS A 161 35.97 -14.36 8.50
N ASP A 162 36.42 -14.56 9.73
CA ASP A 162 36.22 -15.80 10.49
C ASP A 162 34.75 -15.99 10.94
N SER A 163 34.08 -14.89 11.27
CA SER A 163 32.66 -14.90 11.65
C SER A 163 31.93 -13.62 11.22
N ALA A 164 30.61 -13.62 11.34
CA ALA A 164 29.77 -12.47 10.99
C ALA A 164 30.16 -11.19 11.74
N ALA A 165 30.60 -11.29 13.00
CA ALA A 165 30.96 -10.14 13.84
C ALA A 165 32.31 -9.51 13.48
N ASN A 166 33.14 -10.17 12.66
CA ASN A 166 34.43 -9.66 12.24
C ASN A 166 34.30 -8.70 11.05
N THR A 167 35.45 -8.19 10.60
CA THR A 167 35.56 -7.23 9.50
C THR A 167 36.35 -7.83 8.33
N ALA A 168 35.78 -7.75 7.13
CA ALA A 168 36.48 -7.92 5.86
C ALA A 168 36.19 -6.69 4.99
N SER A 169 37.18 -5.80 4.83
CA SER A 169 36.96 -4.47 4.25
C SER A 169 38.18 -3.92 3.51
N VAL A 170 37.93 -2.89 2.70
CA VAL A 170 38.94 -2.00 2.13
C VAL A 170 38.85 -0.66 2.86
N VAL A 171 39.99 -0.17 3.36
CA VAL A 171 40.10 1.10 4.09
C VAL A 171 40.88 2.12 3.29
N PHE A 172 40.29 3.30 3.11
CA PHE A 172 40.94 4.47 2.54
C PHE A 172 41.40 5.38 3.68
N SER A 173 42.66 5.82 3.65
CA SER A 173 43.25 6.63 4.71
C SER A 173 44.03 7.83 4.17
N ASN A 174 44.15 8.87 5.00
CA ASN A 174 45.08 9.98 4.78
C ASN A 174 46.06 9.99 5.96
N ALA A 175 47.37 9.94 5.67
CA ALA A 175 48.42 9.83 6.68
C ALA A 175 48.14 8.71 7.72
N TYR A 176 47.70 7.54 7.23
CA TYR A 176 47.30 6.37 8.04
C TYR A 176 46.07 6.57 8.94
N SER A 177 45.37 7.70 8.84
CA SER A 177 44.09 7.94 9.51
C SER A 177 42.93 7.58 8.58
N GLY A 178 42.08 6.62 8.96
CA GLY A 178 40.98 6.15 8.13
C GLY A 178 39.98 7.26 7.78
N ARG A 179 39.43 7.25 6.56
CA ARG A 179 38.45 8.25 6.08
C ARG A 179 37.22 7.59 5.48
N ALA A 180 37.40 6.46 4.82
CA ALA A 180 36.31 5.64 4.32
C ALA A 180 36.66 4.16 4.46
N GLU A 181 35.66 3.33 4.70
CA GLU A 181 35.78 1.88 4.77
C GLU A 181 34.56 1.25 4.10
N PHE A 182 34.77 0.28 3.20
CA PHE A 182 33.66 -0.53 2.69
C PHE A 182 33.94 -2.03 2.80
N GLY A 183 32.88 -2.81 2.99
CA GLY A 183 32.95 -4.27 3.06
C GLY A 183 31.94 -4.86 4.05
N LEU A 184 32.26 -6.04 4.56
CA LEU A 184 31.48 -6.74 5.59
C LEU A 184 32.03 -6.37 6.96
N VAL A 185 31.48 -5.31 7.55
CA VAL A 185 32.00 -4.70 8.79
C VAL A 185 31.06 -4.98 9.95
N GLY A 186 31.44 -5.89 10.86
CA GLY A 186 30.65 -6.21 12.06
C GLY A 186 29.32 -6.93 11.79
N SER A 187 29.04 -7.28 10.53
CA SER A 187 27.91 -8.10 10.10
C SER A 187 28.15 -8.62 8.68
N ASP A 188 27.28 -9.50 8.16
CA ASP A 188 27.31 -9.98 6.77
C ASP A 188 26.60 -9.04 5.78
N ALA A 189 26.21 -7.85 6.25
CA ALA A 189 25.67 -6.81 5.40
C ALA A 189 26.82 -6.00 4.80
N PHE A 190 26.73 -5.66 3.51
CA PHE A 190 27.70 -4.76 2.88
C PHE A 190 27.45 -3.33 3.38
N ARG A 191 28.53 -2.66 3.82
CA ARG A 191 28.50 -1.31 4.36
C ARG A 191 29.50 -0.41 3.68
N LEU A 192 29.18 0.87 3.58
CA LEU A 192 30.13 1.96 3.40
C LEU A 192 30.08 2.85 4.64
N LYS A 193 31.22 3.04 5.29
CA LYS A 193 31.40 3.87 6.47
C LYS A 193 32.33 5.03 6.15
N ILE A 194 32.02 6.22 6.65
CA ILE A 194 32.81 7.44 6.44
C ILE A 194 33.20 8.01 7.81
N SER A 195 34.39 8.61 7.90
CA SER A 195 34.89 9.27 9.09
C SER A 195 35.59 10.59 8.75
N ALA A 196 35.27 11.64 9.50
CA ALA A 196 35.91 12.95 9.37
C ALA A 196 37.25 13.03 10.14
N ASP A 197 37.35 12.33 11.27
CA ASP A 197 38.47 12.39 12.22
C ASP A 197 39.36 11.12 12.18
N GLY A 198 38.87 10.05 11.57
CA GLY A 198 39.50 8.72 11.54
C GLY A 198 39.31 7.89 12.80
N ALA A 199 38.49 8.36 13.73
CA ALA A 199 38.12 7.64 14.94
C ALA A 199 36.61 7.31 14.94
N SER A 200 35.79 8.31 14.64
CA SER A 200 34.33 8.21 14.62
C SER A 200 33.85 7.89 13.21
N PHE A 201 33.35 6.67 13.02
CA PHE A 201 32.78 6.25 11.74
C PHE A 201 31.25 6.26 11.77
N VAL A 202 30.66 6.65 10.65
CA VAL A 202 29.20 6.61 10.44
C VAL A 202 28.87 5.78 9.21
N ASP A 203 27.80 5.00 9.28
CA ASP A 203 27.29 4.22 8.14
C ASP A 203 26.62 5.18 7.15
N ALA A 204 27.14 5.24 5.91
CA ALA A 204 26.60 6.04 4.82
C ALA A 204 25.68 5.20 3.90
N LEU A 205 26.02 3.92 3.70
CA LEU A 205 25.23 2.95 2.96
C LEU A 205 25.26 1.61 3.70
N LEU A 206 24.12 0.93 3.73
CA LEU A 206 23.96 -0.42 4.23
C LEU A 206 23.10 -1.20 3.22
N ILE A 207 23.57 -2.33 2.74
CA ILE A 207 22.79 -3.23 1.88
C ILE A 207 22.39 -4.44 2.70
N ASP A 208 21.07 -4.62 2.88
CA ASP A 208 20.53 -5.76 3.60
C ASP A 208 20.75 -7.07 2.80
N PRO A 209 21.45 -8.08 3.35
CA PRO A 209 21.77 -9.30 2.62
C PRO A 209 20.54 -10.17 2.33
N VAL A 210 19.42 -9.96 3.02
CA VAL A 210 18.17 -10.72 2.79
C VAL A 210 17.36 -10.13 1.64
N SER A 211 17.09 -8.83 1.68
CA SER A 211 16.23 -8.16 0.70
C SER A 211 16.97 -7.54 -0.49
N GLY A 212 18.29 -7.31 -0.38
CA GLY A 212 19.06 -6.53 -1.34
C GLY A 212 18.80 -5.01 -1.27
N ASN A 213 17.99 -4.56 -0.31
CA ASN A 213 17.64 -3.14 -0.19
C ASN A 213 18.81 -2.30 0.32
N ALA A 214 19.05 -1.18 -0.36
CA ALA A 214 19.97 -0.15 0.07
C ALA A 214 19.29 0.79 1.08
N THR A 215 19.82 0.83 2.30
CA THR A 215 19.48 1.81 3.33
C THR A 215 20.54 2.90 3.33
N LEU A 216 20.09 4.15 3.43
CA LEU A 216 20.94 5.33 3.61
C LEU A 216 20.75 5.84 5.04
N PRO A 217 21.54 5.40 6.04
CA PRO A 217 21.28 5.71 7.45
C PRO A 217 21.37 7.20 7.79
N ARG A 218 21.99 7.99 6.91
CA ARG A 218 22.09 9.45 7.01
C ARG A 218 21.12 10.20 6.08
N GLY A 219 20.22 9.48 5.42
CA GLY A 219 19.21 10.03 4.52
C GLY A 219 19.74 10.42 3.13
N ILE A 220 18.86 11.03 2.34
CA ILE A 220 19.16 11.60 1.01
C ILE A 220 19.13 13.12 1.15
N ALA A 221 20.22 13.79 0.76
CA ALA A 221 20.27 15.25 0.67
C ALA A 221 19.93 15.70 -0.76
N LEU A 222 18.91 16.55 -0.92
CA LEU A 222 18.51 17.12 -2.21
C LEU A 222 19.19 18.49 -2.42
N THR A 223 20.48 18.48 -2.80
CA THR A 223 21.32 19.69 -2.82
C THR A 223 21.25 20.51 -4.11
N GLY A 224 20.80 19.93 -5.23
CA GLY A 224 20.62 20.61 -6.52
C GLY A 224 19.36 21.48 -6.53
N VAL A 225 19.40 22.63 -5.83
CA VAL A 225 18.27 23.57 -5.72
C VAL A 225 18.35 24.62 -6.83
N VAL A 226 17.29 24.74 -7.62
CA VAL A 226 17.10 25.80 -8.62
C VAL A 226 15.93 26.68 -8.18
N ALA A 227 16.18 27.99 -8.05
CA ALA A 227 15.20 28.99 -7.58
C ALA A 227 15.08 30.14 -8.61
N PRO A 228 14.32 29.95 -9.70
CA PRO A 228 14.17 30.95 -10.75
C PRO A 228 13.35 32.19 -10.28
N PRO A 229 13.35 33.28 -11.08
CA PRO A 229 12.44 34.41 -10.90
C PRO A 229 10.96 33.99 -10.89
N PRO A 230 10.02 34.87 -10.46
CA PRO A 230 8.62 34.51 -10.35
C PRO A 230 8.01 34.10 -11.68
N LEU A 231 7.06 33.18 -11.63
CA LEU A 231 6.16 32.93 -12.76
C LEU A 231 5.22 34.14 -12.93
N GLY A 232 5.51 35.00 -13.91
CA GLY A 232 4.68 36.16 -14.26
C GLY A 232 3.54 35.87 -15.26
N SER A 233 3.47 34.63 -15.75
CA SER A 233 2.41 34.11 -16.61
C SER A 233 2.37 32.59 -16.50
N ASP A 234 1.30 31.97 -17.01
CA ASP A 234 1.28 30.51 -17.16
C ASP A 234 2.43 30.08 -18.08
N GLN A 235 3.04 28.93 -17.82
CA GLN A 235 4.19 28.45 -18.59
C GLN A 235 3.94 27.05 -19.15
N ASP A 236 4.43 26.88 -20.37
CA ASP A 236 4.51 25.60 -21.07
C ASP A 236 5.97 25.19 -21.19
N ASP A 237 6.24 23.88 -21.19
CA ASP A 237 7.58 23.30 -21.35
C ASP A 237 8.64 23.94 -20.42
N TYR A 238 8.27 24.18 -19.16
CA TYR A 238 9.07 25.04 -18.28
C TYR A 238 10.51 24.54 -18.13
N ASP A 239 11.48 25.35 -18.57
CA ASP A 239 12.91 25.03 -18.61
C ASP A 239 13.75 26.15 -17.98
N ALA A 240 13.69 26.26 -16.65
CA ALA A 240 14.52 27.21 -15.94
C ALA A 240 16.03 26.84 -16.07
N PRO A 241 16.95 27.83 -16.13
CA PRO A 241 18.38 27.54 -16.17
C PRO A 241 18.84 26.62 -15.01
N GLY A 242 19.54 25.54 -15.37
CA GLY A 242 20.02 24.54 -14.41
C GLY A 242 18.99 23.48 -14.02
N LEU A 243 17.75 23.57 -14.53
CA LEU A 243 16.69 22.64 -14.19
C LEU A 243 17.07 21.19 -14.47
N ALA A 244 17.75 20.86 -15.58
CA ALA A 244 18.11 19.48 -15.92
C ALA A 244 18.94 18.75 -14.83
N ALA A 245 19.73 19.48 -14.03
CA ALA A 245 20.53 18.93 -12.93
C ALA A 245 19.87 19.10 -11.56
N ALA A 246 18.71 19.75 -11.49
CA ALA A 246 18.04 20.06 -10.23
C ALA A 246 17.36 18.82 -9.62
N ALA A 247 17.53 18.66 -8.31
CA ALA A 247 16.72 17.75 -7.48
C ALA A 247 15.55 18.50 -6.81
N VAL A 248 15.68 19.83 -6.66
CA VAL A 248 14.64 20.69 -6.08
C VAL A 248 14.45 21.91 -6.98
N LEU A 249 13.20 22.15 -7.40
CA LEU A 249 12.79 23.36 -8.10
C LEU A 249 11.94 24.22 -7.16
N GLN A 250 12.45 25.37 -6.74
CA GLN A 250 11.73 26.31 -5.89
C GLN A 250 11.06 27.39 -6.72
N LEU A 251 9.75 27.36 -6.81
CA LEU A 251 8.95 28.30 -7.59
C LEU A 251 8.18 29.24 -6.68
N TRP A 252 7.86 30.41 -7.21
CA TRP A 252 6.83 31.28 -6.69
C TRP A 252 6.16 32.01 -7.85
N SER A 253 4.95 32.49 -7.65
CA SER A 253 4.19 33.21 -8.66
C SER A 253 3.56 34.47 -8.08
N ASP A 254 3.30 35.44 -8.97
CA ASP A 254 2.65 36.71 -8.65
C ASP A 254 1.12 36.61 -8.52
N ALA A 255 0.53 35.60 -9.17
CA ALA A 255 -0.90 35.24 -9.13
C ALA A 255 -1.05 33.70 -9.12
N ALA A 256 -2.29 33.20 -9.13
CA ALA A 256 -2.52 31.79 -9.43
C ALA A 256 -2.01 31.50 -10.85
N ARG A 257 -1.02 30.60 -10.99
CA ARG A 257 -0.39 30.26 -12.27
C ARG A 257 -0.47 28.78 -12.57
N GLN A 258 -0.35 28.45 -13.84
CA GLN A 258 -0.36 27.09 -14.36
C GLN A 258 1.00 26.72 -14.97
N LEU A 259 1.40 25.47 -14.79
CA LEU A 259 2.51 24.83 -15.50
C LEU A 259 1.95 23.64 -16.26
N SER A 260 2.08 23.63 -17.58
CA SER A 260 1.59 22.51 -18.40
C SER A 260 2.62 21.39 -18.59
N GLY A 261 3.89 21.66 -18.29
CA GLY A 261 4.98 20.70 -18.39
C GLY A 261 6.30 21.23 -17.83
N LEU A 262 7.26 20.33 -17.69
CA LEU A 262 8.60 20.56 -17.16
C LEU A 262 9.65 19.88 -18.05
N ALA A 263 10.68 20.61 -18.48
CA ALA A 263 11.73 20.08 -19.33
C ALA A 263 12.77 19.21 -18.58
N GLY A 264 13.63 18.53 -19.34
CA GLY A 264 14.78 17.79 -18.80
C GLY A 264 14.42 16.42 -18.20
N GLY A 265 13.33 15.79 -18.64
CA GLY A 265 12.96 14.45 -18.23
C GLY A 265 13.95 13.39 -18.72
N VAL A 266 14.47 12.56 -17.80
CA VAL A 266 15.31 11.37 -18.07
C VAL A 266 14.80 10.24 -17.19
N GLU A 267 14.77 9.00 -17.69
CA GLU A 267 14.24 7.84 -16.97
C GLU A 267 14.71 7.79 -15.51
N GLY A 268 13.76 7.68 -14.59
CA GLY A 268 14.03 7.54 -13.16
C GLY A 268 14.38 8.84 -12.44
N ARG A 269 14.54 9.96 -13.14
CA ARG A 269 14.84 11.26 -12.53
C ARG A 269 13.73 11.66 -11.57
N VAL A 270 14.12 12.04 -10.35
CA VAL A 270 13.22 12.57 -9.32
C VAL A 270 13.47 14.06 -9.15
N VAL A 271 12.41 14.87 -9.15
CA VAL A 271 12.45 16.30 -8.86
C VAL A 271 11.36 16.68 -7.87
N THR A 272 11.72 17.50 -6.88
CA THR A 272 10.77 18.08 -5.92
C THR A 272 10.47 19.51 -6.34
N VAL A 273 9.24 19.78 -6.77
CA VAL A 273 8.75 21.14 -7.06
C VAL A 273 8.17 21.71 -5.77
N ILE A 274 8.76 22.78 -5.25
CA ILE A 274 8.32 23.46 -4.03
C ILE A 274 7.77 24.83 -4.40
N ASN A 275 6.55 25.14 -3.99
CA ASN A 275 6.02 26.49 -4.07
C ASN A 275 6.43 27.26 -2.82
N VAL A 276 7.43 28.13 -2.94
CA VAL A 276 7.89 28.99 -1.84
C VAL A 276 7.08 30.29 -1.72
N GLY A 277 6.17 30.57 -2.65
CA GLY A 277 5.26 31.72 -2.66
C GLY A 277 3.98 31.51 -1.85
N SER A 278 3.04 32.45 -1.99
CA SER A 278 1.69 32.38 -1.40
C SER A 278 0.59 32.01 -2.40
N GLN A 279 0.80 32.31 -3.68
CA GLN A 279 -0.16 32.04 -4.74
C GLN A 279 -0.05 30.58 -5.21
N PRO A 280 -1.17 29.91 -5.57
CA PRO A 280 -1.14 28.51 -5.99
C PRO A 280 -0.50 28.36 -7.37
N ILE A 281 0.31 27.30 -7.54
CA ILE A 281 0.83 26.87 -8.83
C ILE A 281 0.17 25.54 -9.18
N THR A 282 -0.56 25.48 -10.30
CA THR A 282 -1.27 24.28 -10.74
C THR A 282 -0.46 23.56 -11.82
N LEU A 283 -0.04 22.33 -11.54
CA LEU A 283 0.54 21.45 -12.55
C LEU A 283 -0.60 20.80 -13.34
N LEU A 284 -0.68 21.06 -14.64
CA LEU A 284 -1.77 20.56 -15.47
C LEU A 284 -1.49 19.13 -15.94
N ASP A 285 -2.51 18.28 -15.85
CA ASP A 285 -2.46 16.89 -16.30
C ASP A 285 -2.64 16.79 -17.82
N GLU A 286 -1.74 16.05 -18.48
CA GLU A 286 -1.72 15.77 -19.92
C GLU A 286 -1.98 16.98 -20.83
N ALA A 287 -1.58 18.17 -20.38
CA ALA A 287 -1.89 19.41 -21.07
C ALA A 287 -1.21 19.49 -22.44
N ALA A 288 -2.01 19.69 -23.48
CA ALA A 288 -1.54 19.71 -24.86
C ALA A 288 -0.60 20.87 -25.19
N ALA A 289 -0.54 21.90 -24.34
CA ALA A 289 0.27 23.10 -24.51
C ALA A 289 1.78 22.83 -24.37
N SER A 290 2.19 21.80 -23.61
CA SER A 290 3.58 21.33 -23.55
C SER A 290 3.87 20.21 -24.56
N ALA A 291 5.12 20.07 -24.98
CA ALA A 291 5.62 18.91 -25.72
C ALA A 291 5.39 17.62 -24.94
N ALA A 292 5.09 16.51 -25.62
CA ALA A 292 4.73 15.24 -24.98
C ALA A 292 5.76 14.81 -23.91
N ALA A 293 7.06 14.92 -24.20
CA ALA A 293 8.14 14.55 -23.29
C ALA A 293 8.25 15.42 -22.03
N ASN A 294 7.56 16.55 -21.95
CA ASN A 294 7.62 17.44 -20.80
C ASN A 294 6.33 17.42 -19.98
N ARG A 295 5.26 16.76 -20.47
CA ARG A 295 3.95 16.77 -19.82
C ARG A 295 3.95 16.04 -18.48
N PHE A 296 3.07 16.51 -17.60
CA PHE A 296 2.70 15.79 -16.39
C PHE A 296 1.58 14.78 -16.65
N ALA A 297 1.69 13.58 -16.09
CA ALA A 297 0.68 12.52 -16.09
C ALA A 297 0.32 12.22 -14.63
N LEU A 298 -0.60 13.03 -14.10
CA LEU A 298 -0.97 13.14 -12.69
C LEU A 298 -2.33 12.51 -12.36
N GLY A 299 -3.17 12.22 -13.37
CA GLY A 299 -4.55 11.73 -13.20
C GLY A 299 -5.57 12.84 -12.92
N GLY A 300 -5.15 14.10 -13.04
CA GLY A 300 -5.91 15.33 -12.84
C GLY A 300 -4.97 16.49 -12.45
N PRO A 301 -5.37 17.76 -12.63
CA PRO A 301 -4.52 18.88 -12.25
C PRO A 301 -4.12 18.85 -10.77
N LEU A 302 -2.82 19.04 -10.49
CA LEU A 302 -2.27 19.03 -9.14
C LEU A 302 -1.95 20.45 -8.69
N ILE A 303 -2.63 20.92 -7.64
CA ILE A 303 -2.36 22.24 -7.06
C ILE A 303 -1.25 22.12 -6.01
N VAL A 304 -0.14 22.83 -6.24
CA VAL A 304 0.91 23.05 -5.24
C VAL A 304 0.64 24.39 -4.58
N ALA A 305 -0.07 24.38 -3.43
CA ALA A 305 -0.38 25.61 -2.71
C ALA A 305 0.88 26.27 -2.12
N GLY A 306 0.74 27.52 -1.66
CA GLY A 306 1.85 28.21 -1.02
C GLY A 306 2.46 27.40 0.12
N LYS A 307 3.79 27.32 0.15
CA LYS A 307 4.58 26.54 1.12
C LYS A 307 4.37 25.02 1.06
N GLN A 308 3.85 24.49 -0.04
CA GLN A 308 3.72 23.05 -0.29
C GLN A 308 4.68 22.57 -1.38
N ALA A 309 4.76 21.26 -1.58
CA ALA A 309 5.62 20.63 -2.57
C ALA A 309 4.96 19.44 -3.26
N ALA A 310 5.41 19.14 -4.47
CA ALA A 310 5.10 17.93 -5.22
C ALA A 310 6.40 17.21 -5.59
N ILE A 311 6.44 15.88 -5.44
CA ILE A 311 7.59 15.05 -5.85
C ILE A 311 7.21 14.28 -7.10
N LEU A 312 7.96 14.50 -8.17
CA LEU A 312 7.71 13.92 -9.48
C LEU A 312 8.86 12.98 -9.86
N ARG A 313 8.54 11.84 -10.47
CA ARG A 313 9.48 10.95 -11.16
C ARG A 313 9.19 10.96 -12.65
N TYR A 314 10.24 11.05 -13.45
CA TYR A 314 10.11 10.90 -14.88
C TYR A 314 10.07 9.43 -15.29
N ASP A 315 9.04 9.06 -16.04
CA ASP A 315 8.87 7.78 -16.73
C ASP A 315 9.31 7.98 -18.18
N GLY A 316 10.49 7.49 -18.51
CA GLY A 316 11.10 7.56 -19.83
C GLY A 316 10.46 6.64 -20.86
N THR A 317 9.73 5.60 -20.44
CA THR A 317 8.96 4.76 -21.37
C THR A 317 7.70 5.50 -21.84
N ALA A 318 6.97 6.12 -20.91
CA ALA A 318 5.82 6.94 -21.24
C ALA A 318 6.19 8.35 -21.75
N ALA A 319 7.44 8.77 -21.53
CA ALA A 319 7.92 10.15 -21.69
C ALA A 319 7.02 11.15 -20.95
N ARG A 320 6.84 10.94 -19.64
CA ARG A 320 5.95 11.73 -18.77
C ARG A 320 6.50 11.90 -17.35
N TRP A 321 6.18 13.04 -16.73
CA TRP A 321 6.35 13.23 -15.30
C TRP A 321 5.17 12.65 -14.53
N ARG A 322 5.43 11.68 -13.65
CA ARG A 322 4.43 11.08 -12.76
C ARG A 322 4.65 11.53 -11.32
N PRO A 323 3.59 11.65 -10.50
CA PRO A 323 3.77 11.88 -9.08
C PRO A 323 4.30 10.59 -8.40
N ILE A 324 5.35 10.69 -7.58
CA ILE A 324 5.86 9.53 -6.79
C ILE A 324 4.89 9.19 -5.66
N ALA A 325 4.26 10.22 -5.12
CA ALA A 325 3.10 10.12 -4.25
C ALA A 325 2.09 11.14 -4.76
N GLY A 326 1.07 10.66 -5.47
CA GLY A 326 -0.13 11.44 -5.74
C GLY A 326 -1.02 11.30 -4.52
N GLY A 327 -1.08 12.33 -3.67
CA GLY A 327 -2.24 12.47 -2.80
C GLY A 327 -3.46 12.39 -3.71
N ASN A 328 -4.33 11.40 -3.49
CA ASN A 328 -5.53 11.21 -4.30
C ASN A 328 -6.18 12.57 -4.56
N SER A 329 -6.42 12.86 -5.83
CA SER A 329 -7.45 13.78 -6.27
C SER A 329 -8.77 13.41 -5.59
N GLY A 330 -9.05 14.03 -4.43
CA GLY A 330 -10.27 13.84 -3.64
C GLY A 330 -10.08 13.53 -2.14
N GLY A 331 -8.86 13.24 -1.66
CA GLY A 331 -8.60 12.85 -0.26
C GLY A 331 -8.32 14.03 0.66
N VAL A 332 -9.33 14.86 0.93
CA VAL A 332 -9.20 15.97 1.88
C VAL A 332 -9.26 15.43 3.31
N ILE A 333 -8.11 15.20 3.97
CA ILE A 333 -8.08 15.06 5.43
C ILE A 333 -8.15 16.47 6.02
N HIS A 334 -9.37 16.97 6.27
CA HIS A 334 -9.57 18.18 7.05
C HIS A 334 -9.34 17.90 8.54
N SER A 335 -8.25 18.42 9.10
CA SER A 335 -7.96 18.39 10.54
C SER A 335 -8.70 19.50 11.31
N GLY A 336 -10.01 19.66 11.09
CA GLY A 336 -10.83 20.65 11.80
C GLY A 336 -12.33 20.55 11.46
N PRO A 337 -13.23 21.01 12.35
CA PRO A 337 -14.67 20.96 12.10
C PRO A 337 -15.06 21.82 10.90
N GLN A 338 -15.56 21.20 9.83
CA GLN A 338 -16.08 21.91 8.67
C GLN A 338 -17.61 21.94 8.70
N SER A 339 -18.18 23.13 8.56
CA SER A 339 -19.59 23.34 8.27
C SER A 339 -19.88 22.97 6.81
N LEU A 340 -20.07 21.67 6.56
CA LEU A 340 -20.45 21.17 5.23
C LEU A 340 -21.90 21.55 4.91
N THR A 341 -22.12 22.08 3.70
CA THR A 341 -23.48 22.27 3.17
C THR A 341 -24.16 20.91 2.97
N ALA A 342 -25.50 20.87 2.94
CA ALA A 342 -26.25 19.63 2.78
C ALA A 342 -25.84 18.82 1.53
N ALA A 343 -25.56 19.49 0.41
CA ALA A 343 -25.09 18.86 -0.82
C ALA A 343 -23.70 18.22 -0.66
N GLN A 344 -22.79 18.87 0.08
CA GLN A 344 -21.45 18.35 0.36
C GLN A 344 -21.49 17.17 1.33
N GLN A 345 -22.43 17.15 2.28
CA GLN A 345 -22.64 15.99 3.16
C GLN A 345 -23.14 14.78 2.38
N ASP A 346 -24.07 14.98 1.44
CA ASP A 346 -24.62 13.91 0.62
C ASP A 346 -23.56 13.33 -0.34
N GLN A 347 -22.71 14.20 -0.92
CA GLN A 347 -21.56 13.76 -1.73
C GLN A 347 -20.49 13.03 -0.90
N ALA A 348 -20.21 13.51 0.32
CA ALA A 348 -19.25 12.87 1.22
C ALA A 348 -19.72 11.45 1.62
N LEU A 349 -21.02 11.27 1.84
CA LEU A 349 -21.61 9.96 2.13
C LEU A 349 -21.53 9.01 0.92
N ALA A 350 -21.74 9.52 -0.30
CA ALA A 350 -21.59 8.75 -1.53
C ALA A 350 -20.14 8.28 -1.75
N ASN A 351 -19.16 9.10 -1.37
CA ASN A 351 -17.73 8.81 -1.56
C ASN A 351 -17.17 7.79 -0.54
N LEU A 352 -17.82 7.56 0.60
CA LEU A 352 -17.39 6.61 1.65
C LEU A 352 -17.69 5.13 1.32
N GLY A 353 -18.07 4.81 0.08
CA GLY A 353 -18.36 3.42 -0.33
C GLY A 353 -19.69 2.86 0.22
N GLY A 354 -20.51 3.69 0.86
CA GLY A 354 -21.88 3.37 1.31
C GLY A 354 -22.92 3.49 0.19
N GLY A 355 -22.54 3.19 -1.05
CA GLY A 355 -23.48 3.16 -2.19
C GLY A 355 -24.56 2.08 -2.06
N ASP A 356 -24.44 1.19 -1.06
CA ASP A 356 -25.52 0.28 -0.72
C ASP A 356 -26.42 0.86 0.38
N LEU A 357 -27.28 1.79 -0.03
CA LEU A 357 -28.43 2.23 0.79
C LEU A 357 -29.40 1.07 1.08
N SER A 358 -29.16 -0.16 0.60
CA SER A 358 -29.95 -1.34 0.97
C SER A 358 -29.90 -1.65 2.47
N LEU A 359 -28.84 -1.25 3.18
CA LEU A 359 -28.76 -1.33 4.65
C LEU A 359 -29.73 -0.36 5.36
N LEU A 360 -30.24 0.65 4.65
CA LEU A 360 -31.23 1.62 5.12
C LEU A 360 -32.63 1.35 4.53
N ARG A 361 -32.87 0.17 3.94
CA ARG A 361 -34.20 -0.21 3.43
C ARG A 361 -35.22 -0.04 4.56
N GLY A 362 -36.19 0.83 4.32
CA GLY A 362 -37.24 1.08 5.30
C GLY A 362 -36.92 2.12 6.37
N HIS A 363 -35.74 2.72 6.39
CA HIS A 363 -35.41 3.68 7.44
C HIS A 363 -36.34 4.92 7.43
N ILE A 364 -36.95 5.20 8.59
CA ILE A 364 -37.57 6.48 8.95
C ILE A 364 -37.11 6.80 10.38
N SER A 365 -36.63 8.01 10.58
CA SER A 365 -36.41 8.61 11.89
C SER A 365 -36.92 10.06 11.89
N GLY A 366 -37.66 10.45 12.92
CA GLY A 366 -38.34 11.75 12.95
C GLY A 366 -39.48 11.80 11.93
N ALA A 367 -39.63 12.96 11.27
CA ALA A 367 -40.72 13.22 10.33
C ALA A 367 -42.09 12.87 10.93
N VAL A 368 -42.27 13.16 12.22
CA VAL A 368 -43.47 12.85 13.00
C VAL A 368 -44.53 13.87 12.63
N VAL A 369 -45.71 13.38 12.24
CA VAL A 369 -46.86 14.21 11.87
C VAL A 369 -47.68 14.51 13.13
N SER A 370 -48.09 15.76 13.29
CA SER A 370 -49.03 16.21 14.32
C SER A 370 -49.96 17.30 13.78
N ASN A 371 -50.99 17.66 14.53
CA ASN A 371 -51.66 18.94 14.33
C ASN A 371 -50.66 20.10 14.50
N ASP A 372 -50.83 21.17 13.73
CA ASP A 372 -50.09 22.41 13.96
C ASP A 372 -50.54 23.09 15.25
N ALA A 373 -49.60 23.73 15.95
CA ALA A 373 -49.87 24.37 17.23
C ALA A 373 -50.73 25.65 17.10
N THR A 374 -50.73 26.31 15.93
CA THR A 374 -51.40 27.60 15.71
C THR A 374 -52.68 27.46 14.90
N SER A 375 -52.72 26.57 13.92
CA SER A 375 -53.86 26.33 13.02
C SER A 375 -54.20 24.84 12.92
N PRO A 376 -54.54 24.18 14.05
CA PRO A 376 -54.65 22.72 14.15
C PRO A 376 -55.73 22.09 13.26
N ASP A 377 -56.74 22.87 12.87
CA ASP A 377 -57.89 22.40 12.10
C ASP A 377 -57.60 22.17 10.61
N THR A 378 -56.56 22.81 10.07
CA THR A 378 -56.27 22.81 8.63
C THR A 378 -54.79 22.59 8.31
N VAL A 379 -53.91 22.79 9.28
CA VAL A 379 -52.46 22.71 9.11
C VAL A 379 -51.90 21.53 9.90
N ILE A 380 -51.06 20.75 9.24
CA ILE A 380 -50.24 19.71 9.87
C ILE A 380 -48.83 20.24 10.12
N ALA A 381 -48.21 19.81 11.21
CA ALA A 381 -46.79 19.97 11.45
C ALA A 381 -46.07 18.64 11.22
N VAL A 382 -44.88 18.70 10.64
CA VAL A 382 -43.98 17.57 10.45
C VAL A 382 -42.65 17.92 11.09
N SER A 383 -42.21 17.11 12.06
CA SER A 383 -40.92 17.32 12.72
C SER A 383 -39.74 17.10 11.77
N ALA A 384 -38.58 17.64 12.11
CA ALA A 384 -37.36 17.34 11.35
C ALA A 384 -37.09 15.83 11.37
N GLY A 385 -36.58 15.31 10.26
CA GLY A 385 -36.31 13.88 10.16
C GLY A 385 -35.74 13.46 8.81
N ALA A 386 -35.53 12.15 8.69
CA ALA A 386 -35.04 11.54 7.48
C ALA A 386 -35.77 10.23 7.20
N ALA A 387 -36.07 9.99 5.94
CA ALA A 387 -36.64 8.74 5.48
C ALA A 387 -36.04 8.32 4.14
N VAL A 388 -35.97 7.02 3.89
CA VAL A 388 -35.67 6.51 2.55
C VAL A 388 -36.97 6.47 1.73
N SER A 389 -36.88 6.81 0.44
CA SER A 389 -38.01 6.71 -0.51
C SER A 389 -38.62 5.30 -0.51
N ALA A 390 -39.91 5.20 -0.87
CA ALA A 390 -40.63 3.93 -0.87
C ALA A 390 -39.99 2.86 -1.79
N ASP A 391 -39.33 3.29 -2.87
CA ASP A 391 -38.56 2.41 -3.77
C ASP A 391 -37.15 2.07 -3.27
N ALA A 392 -36.78 2.50 -2.06
CA ALA A 392 -35.49 2.28 -1.42
C ALA A 392 -34.28 2.88 -2.16
N THR A 393 -34.48 3.88 -3.03
CA THR A 393 -33.39 4.42 -3.88
C THR A 393 -32.77 5.72 -3.41
N THR A 394 -33.42 6.50 -2.54
CA THR A 394 -32.89 7.80 -2.14
C THR A 394 -33.25 8.19 -0.71
N LEU A 395 -32.30 8.83 -0.01
CA LEU A 395 -32.52 9.43 1.30
C LEU A 395 -33.21 10.80 1.14
N MET A 396 -34.21 11.05 1.97
CA MET A 396 -35.04 12.25 1.99
C MET A 396 -34.97 12.87 3.38
N LYS A 397 -34.22 13.97 3.52
CA LYS A 397 -34.08 14.73 4.77
C LYS A 397 -34.99 15.94 4.71
N ILE A 398 -35.73 16.19 5.79
CA ILE A 398 -36.64 17.33 5.90
C ILE A 398 -36.36 18.08 7.21
N ALA A 399 -36.34 19.41 7.15
CA ALA A 399 -36.39 20.24 8.36
C ALA A 399 -37.80 20.19 8.96
N ALA A 400 -38.01 20.77 10.15
CA ALA A 400 -39.39 20.91 10.64
C ALA A 400 -40.18 21.84 9.70
N VAL A 401 -41.38 21.41 9.29
CA VAL A 401 -42.23 22.17 8.36
C VAL A 401 -43.69 22.12 8.81
N THR A 402 -44.45 23.16 8.48
CA THR A 402 -45.91 23.14 8.54
C THR A 402 -46.47 23.11 7.12
N LYS A 403 -47.60 22.44 6.89
CA LYS A 403 -48.30 22.43 5.60
C LYS A 403 -49.80 22.56 5.80
N ASN A 404 -50.43 23.43 5.01
CA ASN A 404 -51.86 23.60 5.01
C ASN A 404 -52.52 22.52 4.14
N ALA A 405 -53.14 21.52 4.77
CA ALA A 405 -53.86 20.45 4.07
C ALA A 405 -55.15 20.93 3.40
N ASN A 406 -55.63 22.14 3.73
CA ASN A 406 -56.80 22.76 3.12
C ASN A 406 -56.48 23.64 1.90
N ALA A 407 -55.33 23.44 1.26
CA ALA A 407 -54.91 24.17 0.06
C ALA A 407 -54.07 23.28 -0.88
N VAL A 408 -54.11 23.58 -2.19
CA VAL A 408 -53.33 22.89 -3.23
C VAL A 408 -51.84 22.98 -2.95
N TRP A 409 -51.11 21.89 -3.19
CA TRP A 409 -49.70 21.81 -2.90
C TRP A 409 -48.89 22.95 -3.52
N THR A 410 -48.04 23.57 -2.71
CA THR A 410 -47.00 24.52 -3.14
C THR A 410 -45.77 24.30 -2.27
N ALA A 411 -44.57 24.37 -2.87
CA ALA A 411 -43.32 24.02 -2.19
C ALA A 411 -43.06 24.89 -0.94
N GLY A 412 -42.58 24.28 0.14
CA GLY A 412 -42.10 24.99 1.34
C GLY A 412 -43.09 25.03 2.52
N THR A 413 -42.60 25.54 3.66
CA THR A 413 -43.34 25.60 4.94
C THR A 413 -44.47 26.63 4.90
N GLY A 414 -45.56 26.38 5.62
CA GLY A 414 -46.79 27.19 5.66
C GLY A 414 -47.69 27.07 4.42
N ASN A 415 -47.19 26.49 3.32
CA ASN A 415 -47.89 26.40 2.05
C ASN A 415 -48.82 25.19 1.96
N GLY A 416 -49.65 25.14 0.92
CA GLY A 416 -50.61 24.07 0.71
C GLY A 416 -49.98 22.69 0.56
N ALA A 417 -50.76 21.65 0.86
CA ALA A 417 -50.31 20.25 0.90
C ALA A 417 -51.13 19.30 0.01
N ALA A 418 -52.26 19.74 -0.55
CA ALA A 418 -53.19 18.83 -1.24
C ALA A 418 -52.65 18.45 -2.63
N ASP A 419 -52.65 17.14 -2.94
CA ASP A 419 -52.08 16.59 -4.18
C ASP A 419 -52.95 16.75 -5.43
N GLY A 420 -54.17 17.29 -5.30
CA GLY A 420 -55.10 17.46 -6.42
C GLY A 420 -55.77 16.15 -6.88
N ALA A 421 -55.31 14.99 -6.42
CA ALA A 421 -55.82 13.69 -6.85
C ALA A 421 -57.25 13.47 -6.35
N ALA A 422 -58.11 12.84 -7.17
CA ALA A 422 -59.51 12.61 -6.83
C ALA A 422 -60.24 13.88 -6.31
N GLY A 423 -59.94 15.04 -6.93
CA GLY A 423 -60.50 16.34 -6.58
C GLY A 423 -60.05 16.89 -5.23
N TYR A 424 -58.93 16.44 -4.68
CA TYR A 424 -58.41 16.93 -3.40
C TYR A 424 -57.70 18.28 -3.56
N THR A 425 -58.45 19.37 -3.38
CA THR A 425 -57.92 20.75 -3.35
C THR A 425 -58.16 21.46 -2.01
N ALA A 426 -59.03 20.89 -1.17
CA ALA A 426 -59.42 21.34 0.16
C ALA A 426 -59.86 20.13 1.01
N LEU A 427 -59.89 20.28 2.33
CA LEU A 427 -60.34 19.25 3.26
C LEU A 427 -61.85 19.02 3.10
N ALA A 428 -62.22 17.76 2.84
CA ALA A 428 -63.59 17.27 2.89
C ALA A 428 -63.92 16.66 4.27
N ALA A 429 -65.20 16.64 4.63
CA ALA A 429 -65.69 16.09 5.89
C ALA A 429 -65.44 14.58 6.01
N SER A 430 -65.16 14.11 7.23
CA SER A 430 -65.09 12.67 7.58
C SER A 430 -64.13 11.84 6.71
N THR A 431 -63.07 12.46 6.19
CA THR A 431 -62.20 11.92 5.14
C THR A 431 -60.79 11.63 5.69
N TRP A 432 -60.17 10.56 5.19
CA TRP A 432 -58.79 10.19 5.50
C TRP A 432 -57.80 10.82 4.51
N TYR A 433 -56.68 11.29 5.04
CA TYR A 433 -55.57 11.83 4.28
C TYR A 433 -54.25 11.21 4.76
N TYR A 434 -53.34 11.03 3.82
CA TYR A 434 -52.06 10.35 4.00
C TYR A 434 -50.94 11.32 3.70
N VAL A 435 -49.98 11.42 4.60
CA VAL A 435 -48.89 12.40 4.56
C VAL A 435 -47.65 11.73 4.01
N PHE A 436 -47.08 12.30 2.95
CA PHE A 436 -45.90 11.82 2.27
C PHE A 436 -44.77 12.83 2.35
N LEU A 437 -43.55 12.35 2.59
CA LEU A 437 -42.37 13.06 2.11
C LEU A 437 -42.24 12.83 0.61
N ILE A 438 -41.94 13.89 -0.13
CA ILE A 438 -41.71 13.85 -1.56
C ILE A 438 -40.32 14.43 -1.86
N LYS A 439 -39.60 13.86 -2.81
CA LYS A 439 -38.28 14.35 -3.24
C LYS A 439 -38.21 14.58 -4.74
N ARG A 440 -37.57 15.70 -5.09
CA ARG A 440 -37.16 16.10 -6.43
C ARG A 440 -35.71 15.61 -6.65
N PRO A 441 -35.45 14.57 -7.47
CA PRO A 441 -34.11 13.98 -7.54
C PRO A 441 -33.04 14.87 -8.17
N ASP A 442 -33.44 15.76 -9.08
CA ASP A 442 -32.55 16.67 -9.82
C ASP A 442 -32.00 17.81 -8.95
N THR A 443 -32.78 18.33 -8.00
CA THR A 443 -32.35 19.42 -7.10
C THR A 443 -32.06 18.96 -5.67
N GLY A 444 -32.44 17.73 -5.32
CA GLY A 444 -32.37 17.21 -3.96
C GLY A 444 -33.45 17.75 -3.02
N ALA A 445 -34.35 18.62 -3.48
CA ALA A 445 -35.38 19.23 -2.64
C ALA A 445 -36.36 18.19 -2.10
N VAL A 446 -36.63 18.27 -0.79
CA VAL A 446 -37.61 17.43 -0.08
C VAL A 446 -38.71 18.33 0.48
N ASP A 447 -39.96 17.92 0.35
CA ASP A 447 -41.12 18.61 0.93
C ASP A 447 -42.19 17.59 1.35
N VAL A 448 -43.30 18.07 1.90
CA VAL A 448 -44.44 17.29 2.37
C VAL A 448 -45.65 17.48 1.45
N LEU A 449 -46.34 16.38 1.16
CA LEU A 449 -47.57 16.31 0.38
C LEU A 449 -48.61 15.50 1.17
N THR A 450 -49.89 15.80 0.98
CA THR A 450 -51.01 15.01 1.49
C THR A 450 -51.85 14.46 0.35
N SER A 451 -52.32 13.23 0.48
CA SER A 451 -53.13 12.54 -0.54
C SER A 451 -54.34 11.84 0.08
N LYS A 452 -55.39 11.62 -0.71
CA LYS A 452 -56.47 10.66 -0.35
C LYS A 452 -56.06 9.20 -0.57
N SER A 453 -54.94 8.94 -1.23
CA SER A 453 -54.42 7.61 -1.51
C SER A 453 -53.29 7.23 -0.55
N PRO A 454 -53.35 6.06 0.12
CA PRO A 454 -52.26 5.58 0.98
C PRO A 454 -51.04 5.07 0.21
N THR A 455 -51.18 4.76 -1.08
CA THR A 455 -50.15 4.06 -1.86
C THR A 455 -49.78 4.76 -3.16
N SER A 456 -50.63 5.64 -3.67
CA SER A 456 -50.45 6.29 -4.98
C SER A 456 -50.76 7.79 -4.92
N PRO A 457 -49.92 8.60 -4.24
CA PRO A 457 -50.05 10.05 -4.26
C PRO A 457 -49.76 10.62 -5.65
N THR A 458 -50.42 11.71 -6.04
CA THR A 458 -50.09 12.43 -7.28
C THR A 458 -48.96 13.42 -7.02
N LEU A 459 -47.77 13.17 -7.58
CA LEU A 459 -46.59 13.98 -7.30
C LEU A 459 -46.57 15.28 -8.13
N PRO A 460 -46.20 16.43 -7.53
CA PRO A 460 -45.98 17.67 -8.26
C PRO A 460 -44.86 17.55 -9.32
N ALA A 461 -44.86 18.46 -10.30
CA ALA A 461 -43.87 18.44 -11.39
C ALA A 461 -42.41 18.42 -10.85
N GLY A 462 -41.61 17.48 -11.37
CA GLY A 462 -40.22 17.25 -10.97
C GLY A 462 -40.04 16.34 -9.75
N PHE A 463 -41.05 16.17 -8.90
CA PHE A 463 -41.00 15.24 -7.78
C PHE A 463 -41.33 13.83 -8.28
N SER A 464 -40.47 12.86 -7.96
CA SER A 464 -40.63 11.48 -8.46
C SER A 464 -40.38 10.41 -7.42
N LYS A 465 -40.12 10.81 -6.17
CA LYS A 465 -39.85 9.92 -5.04
C LYS A 465 -40.78 10.31 -3.91
N ALA A 466 -41.35 9.32 -3.23
CA ALA A 466 -42.29 9.53 -2.13
C ALA A 466 -42.09 8.52 -1.01
N ARG A 467 -42.48 8.87 0.22
CA ARG A 467 -42.56 7.95 1.36
C ARG A 467 -43.71 8.35 2.29
N LEU A 468 -44.58 7.40 2.60
CA LEU A 468 -45.65 7.59 3.59
C LEU A 468 -45.04 7.76 4.98
N ILE A 469 -45.39 8.86 5.66
CA ILE A 469 -44.87 9.21 7.00
C ILE A 469 -45.96 9.42 8.05
N GLY A 470 -47.22 9.54 7.65
CA GLY A 470 -48.34 9.59 8.60
C GLY A 470 -49.70 9.59 7.90
N ALA A 471 -50.76 9.65 8.70
CA ALA A 471 -52.13 9.81 8.23
C ALA A 471 -52.94 10.58 9.27
N PHE A 472 -53.96 11.31 8.81
CA PHE A 472 -54.92 12.01 9.68
C PHE A 472 -56.32 11.93 9.08
N ARG A 473 -57.32 12.22 9.91
CA ARG A 473 -58.73 12.21 9.52
C ARG A 473 -59.38 13.54 9.85
N THR A 474 -60.34 13.96 9.04
CA THR A 474 -61.19 15.12 9.34
C THR A 474 -62.49 14.72 10.02
N ASN A 475 -63.07 15.63 10.80
CA ASN A 475 -64.38 15.48 11.42
C ASN A 475 -65.52 15.83 10.42
N GLY A 476 -66.77 15.81 10.89
CA GLY A 476 -67.94 16.18 10.07
C GLY A 476 -67.95 17.63 9.57
N ALA A 477 -67.16 18.52 10.17
CA ALA A 477 -67.01 19.92 9.79
C ALA A 477 -65.76 20.17 8.91
N SER A 478 -65.12 19.11 8.40
CA SER A 478 -63.89 19.18 7.59
C SER A 478 -62.66 19.73 8.33
N GLN A 479 -62.63 19.68 9.66
CA GLN A 479 -61.46 20.04 10.47
C GLN A 479 -60.64 18.78 10.78
N ILE A 480 -59.32 18.90 10.77
CA ILE A 480 -58.41 17.81 11.19
C ILE A 480 -58.73 17.45 12.65
N MET A 481 -59.01 16.17 12.90
CA MET A 481 -59.21 15.66 14.26
C MET A 481 -57.90 15.77 15.05
N ALA A 482 -57.98 16.07 16.35
CA ALA A 482 -56.80 16.18 17.20
C ALA A 482 -56.19 14.79 17.48
N PHE A 483 -54.90 14.64 17.26
CA PHE A 483 -54.14 13.41 17.53
C PHE A 483 -52.71 13.72 17.97
N HIS A 484 -52.14 12.77 18.70
CA HIS A 484 -50.73 12.76 19.06
C HIS A 484 -50.06 11.47 18.58
N ALA A 485 -48.78 11.60 18.24
CA ALA A 485 -47.96 10.47 17.84
C ALA A 485 -46.81 10.28 18.84
N PHE A 486 -46.60 9.04 19.26
CA PHE A 486 -45.53 8.61 20.15
C PHE A 486 -44.55 7.68 19.41
N ASP A 487 -43.50 7.24 20.10
CA ASP A 487 -42.56 6.22 19.63
C ASP A 487 -41.97 6.56 18.25
N ASP A 488 -41.53 7.81 18.09
CA ASP A 488 -41.07 8.33 16.79
C ASP A 488 -42.12 8.12 15.68
N GLY A 489 -43.40 8.35 15.98
CA GLY A 489 -44.54 8.29 15.06
C GLY A 489 -45.21 6.92 14.90
N ASP A 490 -44.65 5.84 15.47
CA ASP A 490 -45.14 4.47 15.27
C ASP A 490 -46.46 4.17 16.00
N THR A 491 -46.77 4.93 17.05
CA THR A 491 -48.06 4.87 17.76
C THR A 491 -48.79 6.18 17.59
N VAL A 492 -50.02 6.16 17.08
CA VAL A 492 -50.88 7.36 16.97
C VAL A 492 -52.13 7.15 17.80
N MET A 493 -52.51 8.16 18.57
CA MET A 493 -53.69 8.13 19.45
C MET A 493 -54.52 9.40 19.22
N TRP A 494 -55.83 9.26 19.29
CA TRP A 494 -56.75 10.37 19.20
C TRP A 494 -56.80 11.14 20.53
N ASP A 495 -56.71 12.47 20.48
CA ASP A 495 -56.86 13.34 21.66
C ASP A 495 -58.32 13.65 21.97
N ALA A 496 -59.19 13.55 20.97
CA ALA A 496 -60.63 13.61 21.12
C ALA A 496 -61.21 12.21 20.92
N VAL A 497 -62.02 11.72 21.87
CA VAL A 497 -62.65 10.40 21.78
C VAL A 497 -63.46 10.30 20.48
N PRO A 498 -63.08 9.42 19.53
CA PRO A 498 -63.83 9.28 18.30
C PRO A 498 -65.23 8.75 18.57
N ALA A 499 -66.17 9.05 17.67
CA ALA A 499 -67.47 8.36 17.67
C ALA A 499 -67.25 6.84 17.60
N ILE A 500 -68.09 6.07 18.31
CA ILE A 500 -67.98 4.60 18.34
C ILE A 500 -67.96 4.06 16.90
N ASP A 501 -66.86 3.38 16.54
CA ASP A 501 -66.64 2.82 15.19
C ASP A 501 -67.67 1.74 14.85
N TYR A 502 -68.11 1.01 15.87
CA TYR A 502 -69.06 -0.06 15.70
C TYR A 502 -69.99 -0.18 16.90
N THR A 503 -71.29 -0.08 16.65
CA THR A 503 -72.35 -0.33 17.62
C THR A 503 -73.40 -1.23 16.97
N THR A 504 -73.89 -2.21 17.71
CA THR A 504 -75.06 -3.05 17.36
C THR A 504 -74.96 -3.96 16.13
N ALA A 505 -74.13 -5.00 16.22
CA ALA A 505 -74.53 -6.31 15.68
C ALA A 505 -74.73 -7.31 16.81
N SER A 506 -75.79 -8.10 16.67
CA SER A 506 -75.91 -9.37 17.38
C SER A 506 -74.86 -10.31 16.79
N LEU A 507 -73.71 -10.43 17.46
CA LEU A 507 -72.72 -11.44 17.12
C LEU A 507 -73.34 -12.82 17.30
N GLY A 508 -73.13 -13.66 16.29
CA GLY A 508 -73.46 -15.07 16.33
C GLY A 508 -72.22 -15.94 16.50
N THR A 509 -72.44 -17.24 16.37
CA THR A 509 -71.37 -18.24 16.32
C THR A 509 -70.58 -18.22 15.02
N SER A 510 -71.05 -17.51 13.99
CA SER A 510 -70.33 -17.29 12.73
C SER A 510 -69.61 -15.95 12.73
N SER A 511 -68.45 -15.90 12.08
CA SER A 511 -67.66 -14.68 11.98
C SER A 511 -68.28 -13.65 11.03
N ILE A 512 -68.28 -12.39 11.46
CA ILE A 512 -68.66 -11.23 10.67
C ILE A 512 -67.45 -10.33 10.42
N THR A 513 -67.52 -9.52 9.37
CA THR A 513 -66.51 -8.50 9.06
C THR A 513 -66.98 -7.16 9.58
N ILE A 514 -66.12 -6.46 10.31
CA ILE A 514 -66.36 -5.13 10.88
C ILE A 514 -65.39 -4.16 10.21
N THR A 515 -65.90 -3.06 9.67
CA THR A 515 -65.07 -1.97 9.14
C THR A 515 -64.95 -0.89 10.20
N LEU A 516 -63.71 -0.52 10.55
CA LEU A 516 -63.41 0.54 11.51
C LEU A 516 -63.16 1.84 10.75
N VAL A 517 -63.80 2.93 11.17
CA VAL A 517 -63.79 4.20 10.42
C VAL A 517 -62.72 5.18 10.90
N ASN A 518 -62.30 5.04 12.16
CA ASN A 518 -61.30 5.87 12.85
C ASN A 518 -59.89 5.24 12.84
N VAL A 519 -59.63 4.34 11.88
CA VAL A 519 -58.30 3.80 11.56
C VAL A 519 -57.98 4.08 10.09
N PRO A 520 -56.72 4.38 9.72
CA PRO A 520 -56.38 4.63 8.33
C PRO A 520 -56.48 3.35 7.47
N ALA A 521 -56.72 3.50 6.17
CA ALA A 521 -56.76 2.39 5.20
C ALA A 521 -55.36 1.86 4.82
N ILE A 522 -54.62 1.43 5.83
CA ILE A 522 -53.32 0.75 5.75
C ILE A 522 -53.33 -0.35 6.81
N GLU A 523 -52.51 -1.40 6.64
CA GLU A 523 -52.45 -2.45 7.64
C GLU A 523 -51.83 -1.91 8.94
N VAL A 524 -52.58 -1.98 10.03
CA VAL A 524 -52.17 -1.47 11.34
C VAL A 524 -52.67 -2.35 12.47
N GLN A 525 -52.00 -2.27 13.62
CA GLN A 525 -52.52 -2.78 14.87
C GLN A 525 -53.40 -1.72 15.52
N VAL A 526 -54.70 -1.95 15.56
CA VAL A 526 -55.70 -1.08 16.18
C VAL A 526 -55.55 -1.13 17.69
N ILE A 527 -55.58 0.04 18.33
CA ILE A 527 -55.74 0.19 19.78
C ILE A 527 -57.21 0.58 20.01
N ALA A 528 -57.98 -0.30 20.63
CA ALA A 528 -59.43 -0.07 20.78
C ALA A 528 -59.92 -0.44 22.18
N ASN A 529 -60.88 0.35 22.66
CA ASN A 529 -61.77 -0.08 23.74
C ASN A 529 -62.90 -0.90 23.15
N VAL A 530 -63.06 -2.11 23.67
CA VAL A 530 -64.11 -3.02 23.24
C VAL A 530 -64.98 -3.37 24.42
N SER A 531 -66.29 -3.42 24.24
CA SER A 531 -67.22 -3.91 25.24
C SER A 531 -68.15 -4.95 24.66
N ALA A 532 -68.43 -5.98 25.46
CA ALA A 532 -69.33 -7.06 25.10
C ALA A 532 -70.43 -7.22 26.16
N PHE A 533 -71.63 -7.54 25.69
CA PHE A 533 -72.79 -7.83 26.54
C PHE A 533 -73.64 -8.93 25.91
N ASN A 534 -74.12 -9.86 26.72
CA ASN A 534 -75.15 -10.81 26.31
C ASN A 534 -76.14 -10.99 27.48
N SER A 535 -77.43 -10.82 27.20
CA SER A 535 -78.48 -10.89 28.21
C SER A 535 -78.88 -12.31 28.62
N ALA A 536 -78.49 -13.33 27.85
CA ALA A 536 -78.95 -14.71 28.01
C ALA A 536 -77.84 -15.71 28.36
N ASN A 537 -76.59 -15.47 27.96
CA ASN A 537 -75.49 -16.41 28.15
C ASN A 537 -74.18 -15.70 28.49
N THR A 538 -73.27 -16.38 29.18
CA THR A 538 -71.85 -15.98 29.18
C THR A 538 -71.29 -16.18 27.77
N SER A 539 -70.69 -15.15 27.19
CA SER A 539 -70.20 -15.17 25.81
C SER A 539 -68.77 -14.65 25.70
N SER A 540 -67.91 -15.46 25.09
CA SER A 540 -66.56 -15.05 24.70
C SER A 540 -66.59 -14.51 23.27
N VAL A 541 -66.00 -13.33 23.07
CA VAL A 541 -65.84 -12.71 21.74
C VAL A 541 -64.38 -12.83 21.31
N TYR A 542 -64.17 -13.18 20.05
CA TYR A 542 -62.85 -13.24 19.44
C TYR A 542 -62.73 -12.19 18.34
N LEU A 543 -61.79 -11.26 18.50
CA LEU A 543 -61.42 -10.28 17.49
C LEU A 543 -60.12 -10.72 16.82
N ARG A 544 -60.10 -10.69 15.49
CA ARG A 544 -58.96 -11.18 14.71
C ARG A 544 -58.80 -10.45 13.39
N HIS A 545 -57.62 -10.60 12.81
CA HIS A 545 -57.36 -10.14 11.45
C HIS A 545 -58.22 -10.94 10.44
N PRO A 546 -58.70 -10.33 9.33
CA PRO A 546 -59.54 -11.02 8.36
C PRO A 546 -58.94 -12.27 7.70
N SER A 547 -57.60 -12.33 7.59
CA SER A 547 -56.85 -13.49 7.06
C SER A 547 -56.58 -14.60 8.09
N ALA A 548 -56.79 -14.34 9.39
CA ALA A 548 -56.63 -15.38 10.40
C ALA A 548 -57.71 -16.47 10.22
N ALA A 549 -57.42 -17.70 10.63
CA ALA A 549 -58.40 -18.78 10.62
C ALA A 549 -59.58 -18.44 11.56
N ASP A 550 -60.79 -18.86 11.19
CA ASP A 550 -61.93 -18.71 12.08
C ASP A 550 -61.95 -19.82 13.13
N MET A 551 -61.89 -19.44 14.41
CA MET A 551 -61.83 -20.38 15.52
C MET A 551 -62.82 -19.96 16.60
N THR A 552 -63.56 -20.93 17.15
CA THR A 552 -64.50 -20.69 18.25
C THR A 552 -63.71 -20.34 19.52
N PRO A 553 -63.87 -19.15 20.13
CA PRO A 553 -63.13 -18.80 21.34
C PRO A 553 -63.64 -19.58 22.55
N THR A 554 -62.79 -19.72 23.57
CA THR A 554 -63.18 -20.23 24.89
C THR A 554 -62.93 -19.19 25.99
N ALA A 555 -63.57 -19.34 27.15
CA ALA A 555 -63.36 -18.43 28.28
C ALA A 555 -62.07 -18.73 29.06
N ASN A 556 -61.69 -20.01 29.20
CA ASN A 556 -60.57 -20.41 30.07
C ASN A 556 -59.97 -21.81 29.78
N SER A 557 -60.39 -22.53 28.73
CA SER A 557 -60.10 -23.98 28.62
C SER A 557 -59.20 -24.38 27.45
N ALA A 558 -59.13 -23.58 26.36
CA ALA A 558 -58.27 -23.85 25.20
C ALA A 558 -58.08 -22.62 24.30
N SER A 559 -57.09 -22.67 23.39
CA SER A 559 -56.80 -21.61 22.41
C SER A 559 -57.75 -21.66 21.19
N PRO A 560 -58.20 -20.51 20.65
CA PRO A 560 -57.92 -19.17 21.14
C PRO A 560 -58.79 -18.84 22.37
N LEU A 561 -58.17 -18.17 23.34
CA LEU A 561 -58.93 -17.51 24.40
C LEU A 561 -59.71 -16.33 23.81
N GLY A 562 -60.89 -16.07 24.35
CA GLY A 562 -61.68 -14.90 23.97
C GLY A 562 -60.90 -13.61 24.20
N THR A 563 -60.99 -12.68 23.24
CA THR A 563 -60.50 -11.32 23.40
C THR A 563 -61.19 -10.62 24.57
N ILE A 564 -62.49 -10.88 24.75
CA ILE A 564 -63.28 -10.42 25.89
C ILE A 564 -64.32 -11.49 26.25
N VAL A 565 -64.57 -11.67 27.54
CA VAL A 565 -65.60 -12.59 28.05
C VAL A 565 -66.63 -11.77 28.82
N SER A 566 -67.87 -11.77 28.34
CA SER A 566 -69.01 -11.11 29.00
C SER A 566 -69.81 -12.18 29.74
N PRO A 567 -69.88 -12.13 31.08
CA PRO A 567 -70.85 -12.92 31.85
C PRO A 567 -72.28 -12.55 31.47
N ASN A 568 -73.20 -13.47 31.70
CA ASN A 568 -74.64 -13.22 31.52
C ASN A 568 -75.06 -11.91 32.21
N GLY A 569 -75.72 -11.01 31.47
CA GLY A 569 -76.34 -9.81 31.98
C GLY A 569 -75.37 -8.67 32.37
N LEU A 570 -74.07 -8.80 32.11
CA LEU A 570 -73.07 -7.79 32.47
C LEU A 570 -72.30 -7.26 31.26
N PHE A 571 -72.15 -5.93 31.20
CA PHE A 571 -71.21 -5.30 30.29
C PHE A 571 -69.80 -5.50 30.83
N VAL A 572 -68.93 -6.09 30.00
CA VAL A 572 -67.50 -6.13 30.25
C VAL A 572 -66.82 -5.29 29.20
N GLY A 573 -65.83 -4.50 29.61
CA GLY A 573 -65.02 -3.68 28.71
C GLY A 573 -63.54 -3.89 28.98
N LEU A 574 -62.73 -3.77 27.93
CA LEU A 574 -61.26 -3.76 28.03
C LEU A 574 -60.64 -3.02 26.85
N THR A 575 -59.40 -2.57 27.02
CA THR A 575 -58.57 -2.11 25.92
C THR A 575 -57.85 -3.31 25.31
N THR A 576 -57.90 -3.45 23.98
CA THR A 576 -57.27 -4.56 23.25
C THR A 576 -56.54 -4.08 22.01
N PHE A 577 -55.72 -4.99 21.46
CA PHE A 577 -54.98 -4.80 20.22
C PHE A 577 -55.43 -5.83 19.19
N VAL A 578 -55.87 -5.39 18.02
CA VAL A 578 -56.24 -6.28 16.90
C VAL A 578 -55.71 -5.70 15.59
N ARG A 579 -55.15 -6.53 14.71
CA ARG A 579 -54.72 -6.06 13.39
C ARG A 579 -55.92 -5.88 12.47
N ALA A 580 -56.01 -4.70 11.85
CA ALA A 580 -56.92 -4.42 10.74
C ALA A 580 -56.17 -4.50 9.42
N ASP A 581 -56.83 -4.98 8.38
CA ASP A 581 -56.26 -5.00 7.03
C ASP A 581 -56.27 -3.60 6.39
N ALA A 582 -55.71 -3.48 5.18
CA ALA A 582 -55.68 -2.22 4.44
C ALA A 582 -57.08 -1.69 4.04
N SER A 583 -58.13 -2.50 4.17
CA SER A 583 -59.53 -2.09 4.00
C SER A 583 -60.17 -1.62 5.30
N ARG A 584 -59.39 -1.50 6.39
CA ARG A 584 -59.82 -1.13 7.74
C ARG A 584 -60.70 -2.20 8.40
N GLN A 585 -60.57 -3.45 7.96
CA GLN A 585 -61.44 -4.52 8.39
C GLN A 585 -60.80 -5.39 9.46
N ILE A 586 -61.62 -5.78 10.43
CA ILE A 586 -61.35 -6.87 11.36
C ILE A 586 -62.48 -7.90 11.25
N LYS A 587 -62.27 -9.08 11.82
CA LYS A 587 -63.32 -10.08 11.98
C LYS A 587 -63.63 -10.33 13.44
N ALA A 588 -64.91 -10.51 13.74
CA ALA A 588 -65.40 -10.82 15.08
C ALA A 588 -66.36 -12.00 15.05
N ARG A 589 -66.34 -12.81 16.11
CA ARG A 589 -67.39 -13.82 16.38
C ARG A 589 -67.58 -13.98 17.88
N ALA A 590 -68.73 -14.53 18.28
CA ALA A 590 -69.04 -14.86 19.66
C ALA A 590 -69.28 -16.37 19.83
N VAL A 591 -69.31 -16.87 21.07
CA VAL A 591 -69.75 -18.24 21.38
C VAL A 591 -71.26 -18.33 21.52
N ALA A 592 -71.90 -17.25 22.00
CA ALA A 592 -73.36 -17.18 22.12
C ALA A 592 -73.94 -16.16 21.13
N VAL A 593 -75.05 -16.54 20.50
CA VAL A 593 -75.85 -15.63 19.65
C VAL A 593 -76.46 -14.53 20.53
N GLY A 594 -76.67 -13.34 19.98
CA GLY A 594 -77.24 -12.21 20.74
C GLY A 594 -76.19 -11.37 21.46
N THR A 595 -74.89 -11.66 21.28
CA THR A 595 -73.83 -10.87 21.93
C THR A 595 -73.67 -9.53 21.23
N ILE A 596 -73.93 -8.46 21.96
CA ILE A 596 -73.67 -7.09 21.53
C ILE A 596 -72.17 -6.82 21.69
N LEU A 597 -71.55 -6.28 20.64
CA LEU A 597 -70.17 -5.79 20.66
C LEU A 597 -70.15 -4.31 20.30
N ASN A 598 -69.45 -3.52 21.11
CA ASN A 598 -69.12 -2.14 20.80
C ASN A 598 -67.60 -2.00 20.67
N ILE A 599 -67.16 -1.22 19.67
CA ILE A 599 -65.74 -0.94 19.44
C ILE A 599 -65.57 0.56 19.27
N ALA A 600 -64.72 1.15 20.11
CA ALA A 600 -64.24 2.51 19.96
C ALA A 600 -62.73 2.47 19.73
N VAL A 601 -62.27 2.93 18.57
CA VAL A 601 -60.84 3.02 18.28
C VAL A 601 -60.24 4.21 19.02
N LEU A 602 -59.19 3.95 19.79
CA LEU A 602 -58.42 4.99 20.51
C LEU A 602 -57.23 5.48 19.67
N GLY A 603 -56.72 4.62 18.79
CA GLY A 603 -55.51 4.88 18.02
C GLY A 603 -55.05 3.65 17.24
N TRP A 604 -53.86 3.72 16.69
CA TRP A 604 -53.24 2.61 15.96
C TRP A 604 -51.73 2.61 16.09
N ARG A 605 -51.14 1.43 15.90
CA ARG A 605 -49.71 1.24 15.70
C ARG A 605 -49.45 0.73 14.30
N TRP A 606 -48.41 1.24 13.67
CA TRP A 606 -48.03 0.87 12.32
C TRP A 606 -46.52 0.74 12.22
N ASN A 607 -46.06 -0.13 11.31
CA ASN A 607 -44.64 -0.25 11.04
C ASN A 607 -44.24 0.81 10.01
N ARG A 608 -43.85 2.00 10.48
CA ARG A 608 -43.36 3.09 9.61
C ARG A 608 -42.14 2.68 8.80
N ARG A 609 -41.38 1.71 9.30
CA ARG A 609 -40.15 1.27 8.68
C ARG A 609 -40.37 0.26 7.54
N GLY A 610 -41.58 -0.24 7.33
CA GLY A 610 -41.88 -1.23 6.30
C GLY A 610 -41.49 -2.65 6.73
N LEU A 611 -42.09 -3.65 6.08
CA LEU A 611 -41.78 -5.07 6.25
C LEU A 611 -40.56 -5.49 5.42
#